data_AF-A0A927GZ21-F1
#
_entry.id   AF-A0A927GZ21-F1
#
_cell.length_a   1.000
_cell.length_b   1.000
_cell.length_c   1.000
_cell.angle_alpha   90.00
_cell.angle_beta   90.00
_cell.angle_gamma   90.00
#
_symmetry.space_group_name_H-M   'P 1'
#
loop_
_entity.id
_entity.type
_entity.pdbx_description
1 polymer ?
#
loop_
_entity_poly.entity_id
_entity_poly.type
_entity_poly.pdbx_seq_one_letter_code
_entity_poly.pdbx_strand_id
1 'polypeptide(L)'
;MGTTKDFAYDSNPQSIQSKTKALFPNANWVPFTPFGSQPIATGVAPGSPILFHQNIVKKSPEKVTRIAEILDWLASEEGFLLTHYGVENKHYTRNGKTITLNLDAFKKDITDKGDFLTIWDFFTPPTPSVFGLNVINTNKTARDREIAKTVANIPSAPYLGTSLISPSGFDLGTFRKRQRELQAKAIFDDKSGKKWPEYREELMTKYNGNALFEAYNEQVKAAGLTK
;
A
#
# COMPACT_ATOMS: atom_id res chain seq x y z
N MET A 1 -11.28 -0.74 -1.67
CA MET A 1 -11.14 -1.04 -3.11
C MET A 1 -9.97 -0.22 -3.63
N GLY A 2 -9.04 -0.83 -4.37
CA GLY A 2 -7.85 -0.16 -4.92
C GLY A 2 -6.63 -0.16 -3.99
N THR A 3 -6.08 -1.33 -3.67
CA THR A 3 -4.79 -1.46 -2.96
C THR A 3 -3.59 -1.30 -3.89
N THR A 4 -3.81 -1.38 -5.20
CA THR A 4 -2.78 -1.36 -6.24
C THR A 4 -3.22 -0.45 -7.39
N LYS A 5 -2.24 0.16 -8.06
CA LYS A 5 -2.45 1.17 -9.12
C LYS A 5 -3.23 0.66 -10.35
N ASP A 6 -3.25 -0.65 -10.57
CA ASP A 6 -3.97 -1.30 -11.66
C ASP A 6 -5.50 -1.26 -11.51
N PHE A 7 -6.02 -0.96 -10.31
CA PHE A 7 -7.43 -0.65 -10.11
C PHE A 7 -7.94 0.53 -10.98
N ALA A 8 -7.03 1.40 -11.45
CA ALA A 8 -7.34 2.53 -12.31
C ALA A 8 -6.98 2.33 -13.80
N TYR A 9 -6.42 1.18 -14.18
CA TYR A 9 -5.88 0.96 -15.53
C TYR A 9 -6.95 0.51 -16.54
N ASP A 10 -6.88 1.03 -17.77
CA ASP A 10 -7.66 0.53 -18.91
C ASP A 10 -7.26 -0.91 -19.27
N SER A 11 -5.98 -1.27 -19.09
CA SER A 11 -5.49 -2.62 -19.38
C SER A 11 -6.02 -3.70 -18.43
N ASN A 12 -6.62 -3.33 -17.30
CA ASN A 12 -7.20 -4.27 -16.36
C ASN A 12 -8.73 -4.33 -16.59
N PRO A 13 -9.29 -5.46 -17.08
CA PRO A 13 -10.74 -5.59 -17.33
C PRO A 13 -11.60 -5.48 -16.06
N GLN A 14 -11.01 -5.66 -14.87
CA GLN A 14 -11.69 -5.53 -13.57
C GLN A 14 -11.49 -4.16 -12.91
N SER A 15 -10.78 -3.24 -13.55
CA SER A 15 -10.57 -1.89 -13.02
C SER A 15 -11.87 -1.08 -12.98
N ILE A 16 -11.93 -0.06 -12.10
CA ILE A 16 -13.05 0.89 -12.09
C ILE A 16 -13.19 1.58 -13.44
N GLN A 17 -12.05 1.85 -14.09
CA GLN A 17 -11.99 2.51 -15.38
C GLN A 17 -12.67 1.70 -16.47
N SER A 18 -12.28 0.43 -16.63
CA SER A 18 -12.82 -0.49 -17.63
C SER A 18 -14.30 -0.78 -17.39
N LYS A 19 -14.68 -1.04 -16.13
CA LYS A 19 -16.08 -1.30 -15.76
C LYS A 19 -16.98 -0.07 -15.98
N THR A 20 -16.48 1.13 -15.67
CA THR A 20 -17.25 2.36 -15.90
C THR A 20 -17.40 2.63 -17.40
N LYS A 21 -16.34 2.47 -18.20
CA LYS A 21 -16.40 2.65 -19.66
C LYS A 21 -17.36 1.68 -20.35
N ALA A 22 -17.53 0.46 -19.82
CA ALA A 22 -18.52 -0.49 -20.35
C ALA A 22 -19.96 0.02 -20.24
N LEU A 23 -20.27 0.84 -19.23
CA LEU A 23 -21.59 1.44 -19.04
C LEU A 23 -21.67 2.86 -19.63
N PHE A 24 -20.55 3.58 -19.59
CA PHE A 24 -20.42 4.98 -20.00
C PHE A 24 -19.15 5.13 -20.84
N PRO A 25 -19.21 4.92 -22.17
CA PRO A 25 -18.02 4.86 -23.03
C PRO A 25 -17.07 6.06 -22.94
N ASN A 26 -17.60 7.23 -22.60
CA ASN A 26 -16.84 8.49 -22.48
C ASN A 26 -16.30 8.75 -21.07
N ALA A 27 -16.52 7.86 -20.10
CA ALA A 27 -16.05 8.05 -18.73
C ALA A 27 -14.52 7.98 -18.62
N ASN A 28 -13.94 8.93 -17.90
CA ASN A 28 -12.49 9.07 -17.74
C ASN A 28 -12.13 9.36 -16.28
N TRP A 29 -11.80 8.32 -15.51
CA TRP A 29 -11.32 8.48 -14.14
C TRP A 29 -9.87 8.92 -14.15
N VAL A 30 -9.57 10.06 -13.55
CA VAL A 30 -8.19 10.58 -13.45
C VAL A 30 -7.75 10.58 -11.99
N PRO A 31 -6.49 10.19 -11.70
CA PRO A 31 -5.94 10.35 -10.36
C PRO A 31 -5.85 11.86 -10.04
N PHE A 32 -6.24 12.23 -8.83
CA PHE A 32 -6.09 13.59 -8.34
C PHE A 32 -5.73 13.55 -6.85
N THR A 33 -5.13 14.64 -6.37
CA THR A 33 -4.92 14.90 -4.95
C THR A 33 -5.69 16.18 -4.60
N PRO A 34 -6.59 16.15 -3.60
CA PRO A 34 -7.31 17.35 -3.19
C PRO A 34 -6.40 18.36 -2.46
N PHE A 35 -5.15 17.97 -2.14
CA PHE A 35 -4.20 18.79 -1.40
C PHE A 35 -3.01 19.27 -2.25
N GLY A 36 -3.11 19.18 -3.59
CA GLY A 36 -2.06 19.66 -4.49
C GLY A 36 -0.72 18.98 -4.21
N SER A 37 0.32 19.75 -3.89
CA SER A 37 1.67 19.25 -3.59
C SER A 37 1.87 18.81 -2.14
N GLN A 38 0.82 18.78 -1.31
CA GLN A 38 0.94 18.30 0.06
C GLN A 38 0.89 16.78 0.11
N PRO A 39 1.71 16.14 0.96
CA PRO A 39 1.62 14.71 1.14
C PRO A 39 0.26 14.26 1.65
N ILE A 40 -0.28 13.21 1.06
CA ILE A 40 -1.57 12.62 1.47
C ILE A 40 -1.39 11.26 2.17
N ALA A 41 -0.16 10.75 2.18
CA ALA A 41 0.24 9.50 2.79
C ALA A 41 1.60 9.66 3.47
N THR A 42 1.89 8.80 4.44
CA THR A 42 3.24 8.63 4.99
C THR A 42 4.00 7.60 4.18
N GLY A 43 5.33 7.61 4.32
CA GLY A 43 6.20 6.55 3.82
C GLY A 43 5.79 5.19 4.38
N VAL A 44 6.27 4.14 3.72
CA VAL A 44 5.97 2.76 4.08
C VAL A 44 6.52 2.48 5.48
N ALA A 45 5.62 2.14 6.42
CA ALA A 45 6.01 1.63 7.72
C ALA A 45 6.66 0.23 7.58
N PRO A 46 7.58 -0.17 8.48
CA PRO A 46 8.01 -1.56 8.56
C PRO A 46 6.80 -2.49 8.58
N GLY A 47 6.84 -3.54 7.75
CA GLY A 47 5.78 -4.53 7.66
C GLY A 47 5.63 -5.35 8.93
N SER A 48 4.81 -6.41 8.86
CA SER A 48 4.62 -7.31 9.99
C SER A 48 5.93 -7.99 10.38
N PRO A 49 6.31 -8.01 11.67
CA PRO A 49 7.53 -8.68 12.10
C PRO A 49 7.39 -10.20 11.93
N ILE A 50 8.47 -10.86 11.52
CA ILE A 50 8.55 -12.32 11.54
C ILE A 50 9.03 -12.73 12.93
N LEU A 51 8.16 -13.41 13.67
CA LEU A 51 8.43 -13.80 15.05
C LEU A 51 8.68 -15.31 15.13
N PHE A 52 9.77 -15.69 15.79
CA PHE A 52 10.08 -17.08 16.10
C PHE A 52 9.76 -17.37 17.56
N HIS A 53 9.01 -18.44 17.81
CA HIS A 53 8.71 -18.88 19.16
C HIS A 53 10.01 -19.27 19.90
N GLN A 54 10.23 -18.77 21.11
CA GLN A 54 11.49 -18.98 21.86
C GLN A 54 11.88 -20.45 22.00
N ASN A 55 10.91 -21.35 22.22
CA ASN A 55 11.17 -22.79 22.31
C ASN A 55 11.76 -23.38 21.02
N ILE A 56 11.37 -22.87 19.85
CA ILE A 56 11.91 -23.35 18.56
C ILE A 56 13.34 -22.85 18.39
N VAL A 57 13.59 -21.58 18.72
CA VAL A 57 14.94 -20.98 18.68
C VAL A 57 15.91 -21.78 19.56
N LYS A 58 15.49 -22.18 20.77
CA LYS A 58 16.34 -22.98 21.68
C LYS A 58 16.56 -24.41 21.21
N LYS A 59 15.53 -25.05 20.63
CA LYS A 59 15.57 -26.47 20.25
C LYS A 59 16.19 -26.74 18.87
N SER A 60 16.07 -25.79 17.95
CA SER A 60 16.52 -25.94 16.57
C SER A 60 17.01 -24.60 15.99
N PRO A 61 18.06 -24.00 16.58
CA PRO A 61 18.60 -22.72 16.12
C PRO A 61 19.02 -22.75 14.65
N GLU A 62 19.54 -23.87 14.16
CA GLU A 62 19.95 -24.07 12.77
C GLU A 62 18.78 -23.93 11.78
N LYS A 63 17.58 -24.38 12.17
CA LYS A 63 16.37 -24.24 11.34
C LYS A 63 15.91 -22.79 11.29
N VAL A 64 16.01 -22.07 12.42
CA VAL A 64 15.67 -20.64 12.47
C VAL A 64 16.62 -19.85 11.58
N THR A 65 17.93 -20.10 11.66
CA THR A 65 18.91 -19.50 10.74
C THR A 65 18.56 -19.80 9.30
N ARG A 66 18.26 -21.07 8.97
CA ARG A 66 17.91 -21.44 7.60
C ARG A 66 16.64 -20.76 7.09
N ILE A 67 15.62 -20.60 7.93
CA ILE A 67 14.41 -19.85 7.58
C ILE A 67 14.74 -18.38 7.32
N ALA A 68 15.56 -17.76 8.18
CA ALA A 68 15.99 -16.37 7.99
C ALA A 68 16.77 -16.17 6.67
N GLU A 69 17.66 -17.10 6.31
CA GLU A 69 18.37 -17.08 5.01
C GLU A 69 17.41 -17.18 3.81
N ILE A 70 16.38 -18.03 3.91
CA ILE A 70 15.37 -18.16 2.83
C ILE A 70 14.58 -16.86 2.68
N LEU A 71 14.18 -16.27 3.80
CA LEU A 71 13.45 -14.99 3.82
C LEU A 71 14.31 -13.85 3.27
N ASP A 72 15.59 -13.80 3.63
CA ASP A 72 16.55 -12.83 3.11
C ASP A 72 16.72 -12.98 1.59
N TRP A 73 16.90 -14.21 1.10
CA TRP A 73 16.98 -14.48 -0.34
C TRP A 73 15.67 -14.11 -1.07
N LEU A 74 14.51 -14.42 -0.50
CA LEU A 74 13.21 -14.03 -1.07
C LEU A 74 13.07 -12.50 -1.18
N ALA A 75 13.59 -11.75 -0.21
CA ALA A 75 13.59 -10.29 -0.20
C ALA A 75 14.69 -9.66 -1.09
N SER A 76 15.59 -10.46 -1.67
CA SER A 76 16.60 -9.99 -2.62
C SER A 76 16.00 -9.66 -4.00
N GLU A 77 16.80 -9.07 -4.89
CA GLU A 77 16.36 -8.80 -6.28
C GLU A 77 15.95 -10.08 -7.01
N GLU A 78 16.69 -11.18 -6.81
CA GLU A 78 16.40 -12.47 -7.45
C GLU A 78 15.09 -13.08 -6.92
N GLY A 79 14.94 -13.12 -5.59
CA GLY A 79 13.72 -13.59 -4.95
C GLY A 79 12.50 -12.75 -5.33
N PHE A 80 12.67 -11.42 -5.45
CA PHE A 80 11.65 -10.51 -5.95
C PHE A 80 11.22 -10.85 -7.38
N LEU A 81 12.17 -11.04 -8.30
CA LEU A 81 11.86 -11.40 -9.69
C LEU A 81 11.11 -12.74 -9.78
N LEU A 82 11.52 -13.74 -9.01
CA LEU A 82 10.84 -15.03 -8.98
C LEU A 82 9.41 -14.92 -8.44
N THR A 83 9.25 -14.23 -7.31
CA THR A 83 7.96 -14.10 -6.63
C THR A 83 6.96 -13.22 -7.39
N HIS A 84 7.40 -12.37 -8.32
CA HIS A 84 6.51 -11.46 -9.06
C HIS A 84 6.38 -11.78 -10.55
N TYR A 85 7.44 -12.25 -11.17
CA TYR A 85 7.51 -12.43 -12.62
C TYR A 85 7.79 -13.88 -13.01
N GLY A 86 8.12 -14.75 -12.05
CA GLY A 86 8.36 -16.17 -12.29
C GLY A 86 9.76 -16.45 -12.83
N VAL A 87 9.88 -17.26 -13.88
CA VAL A 87 11.17 -17.80 -14.34
C VAL A 87 11.69 -16.98 -15.53
N GLU A 88 12.95 -16.57 -15.45
CA GLU A 88 13.64 -15.87 -16.53
C GLU A 88 13.71 -16.71 -17.82
N ASN A 89 13.64 -16.05 -18.97
CA ASN A 89 13.55 -16.64 -20.31
C ASN A 89 12.30 -17.49 -20.57
N LYS A 90 11.37 -17.56 -19.61
CA LYS A 90 10.08 -18.24 -19.77
C LYS A 90 8.93 -17.25 -19.58
N HIS A 91 8.83 -16.68 -18.39
CA HIS A 91 7.76 -15.75 -18.00
C HIS A 91 8.17 -14.28 -18.16
N TYR A 92 9.47 -13.99 -18.18
CA TYR A 92 10.02 -12.67 -18.50
C TYR A 92 11.41 -12.78 -19.13
N THR A 93 11.89 -11.72 -19.77
CA THR A 93 13.30 -11.55 -20.18
C THR A 93 13.92 -10.34 -19.50
N ARG A 94 15.23 -10.37 -19.30
CA ARG A 94 15.99 -9.30 -18.65
C ARG A 94 17.08 -8.76 -19.55
N ASN A 95 17.16 -7.43 -19.63
CA ASN A 95 18.29 -6.72 -20.22
C ASN A 95 18.74 -5.61 -19.27
N GLY A 96 19.83 -5.85 -18.54
CA GLY A 96 20.29 -4.96 -17.48
C GLY A 96 19.24 -4.81 -16.37
N LYS A 97 18.70 -3.61 -16.22
CA LYS A 97 17.61 -3.29 -15.26
C LYS A 97 16.22 -3.31 -15.90
N THR A 98 16.11 -3.61 -17.20
CA THR A 98 14.83 -3.69 -17.91
C THR A 98 14.31 -5.13 -17.89
N ILE A 99 13.06 -5.28 -17.44
CA ILE A 99 12.33 -6.55 -17.40
C ILE A 99 11.18 -6.48 -18.40
N THR A 100 11.12 -7.41 -19.36
CA THR A 100 10.02 -7.51 -20.32
C THR A 100 9.20 -8.76 -20.02
N LEU A 101 7.90 -8.60 -19.75
CA LEU A 101 7.03 -9.71 -19.37
C LEU A 101 6.53 -10.50 -20.59
N ASN A 102 6.58 -11.83 -20.51
CA ASN A 102 5.90 -12.74 -21.43
C ASN A 102 4.52 -13.09 -20.84
N LEU A 103 3.53 -12.27 -21.16
CA LEU A 103 2.21 -12.33 -20.53
C LEU A 103 1.44 -13.62 -20.86
N ASP A 104 1.65 -14.19 -22.05
CA ASP A 104 0.99 -15.44 -22.45
C ASP A 104 1.51 -16.63 -21.64
N ALA A 105 2.83 -16.73 -21.50
CA ALA A 105 3.45 -17.77 -20.67
C ALA A 105 3.10 -17.58 -19.19
N PHE A 106 3.16 -16.34 -18.68
CA PHE A 106 2.78 -16.02 -17.31
C PHE A 106 1.33 -16.42 -17.03
N LYS A 107 0.39 -16.03 -17.90
CA LYS A 107 -1.02 -16.37 -17.75
C LYS A 107 -1.22 -17.88 -17.73
N LYS A 108 -0.67 -18.60 -18.72
CA LYS A 108 -0.84 -20.05 -18.85
C LYS A 108 -0.28 -20.85 -17.67
N ASP A 109 0.90 -20.46 -17.19
CA ASP A 109 1.64 -21.27 -16.23
C ASP A 109 1.45 -20.83 -14.78
N ILE A 110 1.01 -19.60 -14.54
CA ILE A 110 0.85 -19.03 -13.19
C ILE A 110 -0.62 -18.68 -12.94
N THR A 111 -1.16 -17.68 -13.64
CA THR A 111 -2.50 -17.14 -13.36
C THR A 111 -3.60 -18.20 -13.56
N ASP A 112 -3.60 -18.91 -14.67
CA ASP A 112 -4.59 -19.95 -14.99
C ASP A 112 -4.45 -21.19 -14.06
N LYS A 113 -3.34 -21.31 -13.32
CA LYS A 113 -3.09 -22.36 -12.33
C LYS A 113 -3.33 -21.93 -10.88
N GLY A 114 -4.13 -20.88 -10.69
CA GLY A 114 -4.52 -20.39 -9.36
C GLY A 114 -3.59 -19.32 -8.80
N ASP A 115 -2.72 -18.74 -9.63
CA ASP A 115 -1.92 -17.56 -9.32
C ASP A 115 -1.05 -17.72 -8.05
N PHE A 116 -0.30 -18.82 -7.98
CA PHE A 116 0.47 -19.21 -6.79
C PHE A 116 1.57 -18.22 -6.38
N LEU A 117 1.83 -17.19 -7.18
CA LEU A 117 2.81 -16.14 -6.86
C LEU A 117 2.21 -15.04 -5.98
N THR A 118 0.90 -14.77 -6.05
CA THR A 118 0.26 -13.70 -5.26
C THR A 118 0.32 -13.92 -3.76
N ILE A 119 0.57 -15.16 -3.32
CA ILE A 119 0.76 -15.48 -1.90
C ILE A 119 1.99 -14.77 -1.31
N TRP A 120 2.94 -14.33 -2.14
CA TRP A 120 4.18 -13.70 -1.67
C TRP A 120 4.05 -12.20 -1.42
N ASP A 121 2.99 -11.55 -1.91
CA ASP A 121 2.79 -10.09 -1.83
C ASP A 121 2.83 -9.54 -0.39
N PHE A 122 2.51 -10.35 0.62
CA PHE A 122 2.59 -9.93 2.03
C PHE A 122 4.02 -9.73 2.52
N PHE A 123 4.99 -10.41 1.91
CA PHE A 123 6.40 -10.43 2.32
C PHE A 123 7.29 -9.70 1.31
N THR A 124 7.07 -9.92 0.02
CA THR A 124 7.74 -9.20 -1.07
C THR A 124 6.71 -8.30 -1.76
N PRO A 125 6.54 -7.03 -1.35
CA PRO A 125 5.57 -6.14 -1.98
C PRO A 125 6.03 -5.74 -3.40
N PRO A 126 5.12 -5.37 -4.33
CA PRO A 126 5.44 -5.07 -5.72
C PRO A 126 6.13 -3.72 -5.91
N THR A 127 7.40 -3.63 -5.47
CA THR A 127 8.23 -2.42 -5.42
C THR A 127 9.51 -2.54 -6.27
N PRO A 128 9.40 -2.79 -7.60
CA PRO A 128 10.56 -3.00 -8.47
C PRO A 128 11.55 -1.82 -8.47
N SER A 129 11.09 -0.62 -8.12
CA SER A 129 11.92 0.59 -8.01
C SER A 129 12.98 0.51 -6.91
N VAL A 130 12.76 -0.27 -5.84
CA VAL A 130 13.78 -0.48 -4.77
C VAL A 130 15.04 -1.13 -5.34
N PHE A 131 14.87 -1.97 -6.36
CA PHE A 131 15.97 -2.62 -7.08
C PHE A 131 16.39 -1.86 -8.35
N GLY A 132 15.77 -0.69 -8.62
CA GLY A 132 16.00 0.08 -9.85
C GLY A 132 15.51 -0.62 -11.12
N LEU A 133 14.54 -1.54 -11.02
CA LEU A 133 14.02 -2.30 -12.16
C LEU A 133 12.98 -1.51 -12.95
N ASN A 134 13.12 -1.50 -14.28
CA ASN A 134 12.14 -0.96 -15.22
C ASN A 134 11.33 -2.09 -15.84
N VAL A 135 10.05 -2.21 -15.47
CA VAL A 135 9.20 -3.34 -15.86
C VAL A 135 8.27 -2.93 -17.02
N ILE A 136 8.52 -3.52 -18.18
CA ILE A 136 7.73 -3.35 -19.40
C ILE A 136 6.64 -4.42 -19.40
N ASN A 137 5.40 -3.98 -19.18
CA ASN A 137 4.20 -4.77 -19.44
C ASN A 137 3.60 -4.28 -20.76
N THR A 138 3.64 -5.14 -21.79
CA THR A 138 3.19 -4.83 -23.15
C THR A 138 1.70 -4.54 -23.27
N ASN A 139 0.88 -5.01 -22.33
CA ASN A 139 -0.55 -4.75 -22.31
C ASN A 139 -0.93 -3.40 -21.69
N LYS A 140 0.03 -2.69 -21.06
CA LYS A 140 -0.25 -1.36 -20.52
C LYS A 140 -0.40 -0.33 -21.64
N THR A 141 -1.51 0.38 -21.63
CA THR A 141 -1.76 1.49 -22.55
C THR A 141 -0.88 2.70 -22.21
N ALA A 142 -0.80 3.67 -23.13
CA ALA A 142 -0.13 4.95 -22.85
C ALA A 142 -0.77 5.67 -21.65
N ARG A 143 -2.10 5.56 -21.50
CA ARG A 143 -2.85 6.13 -20.40
C ARG A 143 -2.54 5.46 -19.06
N ASP A 144 -2.39 4.13 -19.03
CA ASP A 144 -1.99 3.41 -17.81
C ASP A 144 -0.62 3.87 -17.30
N ARG A 145 0.31 4.12 -18.23
CA ARG A 145 1.62 4.68 -17.91
C ARG A 145 1.52 6.08 -17.33
N GLU A 146 0.67 6.93 -17.90
CA GLU A 146 0.45 8.29 -17.38
C GLU A 146 -0.18 8.28 -15.99
N ILE A 147 -1.22 7.47 -15.76
CA ILE A 147 -1.82 7.28 -14.43
C ILE A 147 -0.77 6.84 -13.42
N ALA A 148 0.07 5.85 -13.78
CA ALA A 148 1.13 5.36 -12.91
C ALA A 148 2.11 6.48 -12.52
N LYS A 149 2.48 7.33 -13.50
CA LYS A 149 3.38 8.46 -13.31
C LYS A 149 2.74 9.53 -12.42
N THR A 150 1.48 9.89 -12.66
CA THR A 150 0.76 10.86 -11.83
C THR A 150 0.69 10.38 -10.38
N VAL A 151 0.30 9.13 -10.14
CA VAL A 151 0.22 8.57 -8.78
C VAL A 151 1.59 8.51 -8.10
N ALA A 152 2.64 8.11 -8.82
CA ALA A 152 4.00 8.05 -8.28
C ALA A 152 4.58 9.43 -7.91
N ASN A 153 4.09 10.51 -8.56
CA ASN A 153 4.51 11.87 -8.28
C ASN A 153 3.75 12.53 -7.11
N ILE A 154 2.72 11.87 -6.56
CA ILE A 154 2.05 12.37 -5.35
C ILE A 154 3.03 12.24 -4.18
N PRO A 155 3.37 13.33 -3.49
CA PRO A 155 4.37 13.28 -2.44
C PRO A 155 3.89 12.44 -1.25
N SER A 156 4.82 11.79 -0.59
CA SER A 156 4.60 11.10 0.69
C SER A 156 5.42 11.78 1.78
N ALA A 157 4.84 11.93 2.97
CA ALA A 157 5.56 12.41 4.13
C ALA A 157 6.53 11.31 4.59
N PRO A 158 7.69 11.63 5.18
CA PRO A 158 8.58 10.61 5.74
C PRO A 158 7.84 9.71 6.74
N TYR A 159 8.14 8.42 6.73
CA TYR A 159 7.66 7.55 7.80
C TYR A 159 8.34 7.96 9.12
N LEU A 160 7.52 8.21 10.14
CA LEU A 160 7.98 8.70 11.43
C LEU A 160 8.68 7.63 12.28
N GLY A 161 8.75 6.35 11.88
CA GLY A 161 9.56 5.38 12.63
C GLY A 161 8.99 4.94 13.98
N THR A 162 7.87 5.50 14.44
CA THR A 162 7.31 5.24 15.77
C THR A 162 5.86 4.74 15.70
N SER A 163 5.52 3.80 16.58
CA SER A 163 4.15 3.34 16.77
C SER A 163 3.48 4.25 17.80
N LEU A 164 2.41 4.92 17.40
CA LEU A 164 1.66 5.82 18.28
C LEU A 164 0.64 5.03 19.09
N ILE A 165 0.73 5.13 20.42
CA ILE A 165 -0.14 4.45 21.37
C ILE A 165 -1.08 5.48 21.98
N SER A 166 -2.38 5.19 22.03
CA SER A 166 -3.33 6.07 22.71
C SER A 166 -2.98 6.20 24.20
N PRO A 167 -3.19 7.37 24.83
CA PRO A 167 -2.90 7.52 26.25
C PRO A 167 -3.74 6.54 27.09
N SER A 168 -3.22 6.17 28.25
CA SER A 168 -3.88 5.23 29.15
C SER A 168 -5.31 5.69 29.47
N GLY A 169 -6.27 4.78 29.41
CA GLY A 169 -7.68 5.06 29.68
C GLY A 169 -8.46 5.75 28.54
N PHE A 170 -7.82 6.04 27.40
CA PHE A 170 -8.52 6.61 26.25
C PHE A 170 -9.37 5.57 25.50
N ASP A 171 -10.67 5.83 25.36
CA ASP A 171 -11.57 4.97 24.57
C ASP A 171 -11.46 5.27 23.07
N LEU A 172 -10.43 4.67 22.46
CA LEU A 172 -10.17 4.78 21.02
C LEU A 172 -11.30 4.18 20.17
N GLY A 173 -12.02 3.19 20.69
CA GLY A 173 -13.11 2.53 19.99
C GLY A 173 -14.28 3.47 19.77
N THR A 174 -14.75 4.11 20.84
CA THR A 174 -15.86 5.07 20.79
C THR A 174 -15.50 6.31 19.97
N PHE A 175 -14.30 6.86 20.14
CA PHE A 175 -13.81 7.98 19.32
C PHE A 175 -13.87 7.65 17.82
N ARG A 176 -13.29 6.51 17.41
CA ARG A 176 -13.24 6.10 16.00
C ARG A 176 -14.62 5.77 15.43
N LYS A 177 -15.51 5.19 16.24
CA LYS A 177 -16.90 4.94 15.84
C LYS A 177 -17.58 6.25 15.48
N ARG A 178 -17.51 7.25 16.36
CA ARG A 178 -18.14 8.55 16.11
C ARG A 178 -17.51 9.27 14.92
N GLN A 179 -16.18 9.21 14.79
CA GLN A 179 -15.49 9.78 13.64
C GLN A 179 -16.03 9.23 12.31
N ARG A 180 -16.25 7.92 12.22
CA ARG A 180 -16.79 7.29 11.00
C ARG A 180 -18.24 7.70 10.73
N GLU A 181 -19.07 7.83 11.76
CA GLU A 181 -20.46 8.31 11.63
C GLU A 181 -20.49 9.74 11.06
N LEU A 182 -19.66 10.64 11.58
CA LEU A 182 -19.58 12.03 11.11
C LEU A 182 -19.02 12.13 9.68
N GLN A 183 -18.03 11.30 9.33
CA GLN A 183 -17.52 11.20 7.96
C GLN A 183 -18.60 10.70 6.99
N ALA A 184 -19.36 9.67 7.36
CA ALA A 184 -20.46 9.16 6.54
C ALA A 184 -21.54 10.23 6.35
N LYS A 185 -21.92 10.93 7.43
CA LYS A 185 -22.89 12.04 7.39
C LYS A 185 -22.43 13.17 6.45
N ALA A 186 -21.17 13.58 6.53
CA ALA A 186 -20.61 14.63 5.67
C ALA A 186 -20.67 14.26 4.18
N ILE A 187 -20.42 12.99 3.85
CA ILE A 187 -20.38 12.49 2.46
C ILE A 187 -21.78 12.23 1.91
N PHE A 188 -22.62 11.51 2.65
CA PHE A 188 -23.87 10.96 2.13
C PHE A 188 -25.11 11.82 2.44
N ASP A 189 -25.14 12.46 3.60
CA ASP A 189 -26.31 13.23 4.04
C ASP A 189 -26.13 14.71 3.66
N ASP A 190 -25.09 15.36 4.20
CA ASP A 190 -24.85 16.78 3.94
C ASP A 190 -24.28 17.05 2.55
N LYS A 191 -23.61 16.03 1.96
CA LYS A 191 -22.93 16.10 0.65
C LYS A 191 -22.05 17.34 0.52
N SER A 192 -21.42 17.73 1.63
CA SER A 192 -20.67 18.98 1.74
C SER A 192 -19.68 18.95 2.90
N GLY A 193 -18.49 19.52 2.69
CA GLY A 193 -17.50 19.73 3.75
C GLY A 193 -17.77 20.93 4.67
N LYS A 194 -18.84 21.71 4.44
CA LYS A 194 -19.11 22.95 5.20
C LYS A 194 -19.21 22.75 6.71
N LYS A 195 -19.76 21.62 7.16
CA LYS A 195 -19.91 21.28 8.58
C LYS A 195 -18.69 20.57 9.18
N TRP A 196 -17.63 20.35 8.39
CA TRP A 196 -16.43 19.68 8.87
C TRP A 196 -15.80 20.33 10.12
N PRO A 197 -15.73 21.68 10.24
CA PRO A 197 -15.22 22.30 11.46
C PRO A 197 -16.02 21.91 12.71
N GLU A 198 -17.36 21.84 12.63
CA GLU A 198 -18.24 21.45 13.73
C GLU A 198 -18.02 19.97 14.11
N TYR A 199 -17.92 19.09 13.10
CA TYR A 199 -17.69 17.66 13.30
C TYR A 199 -16.33 17.37 13.93
N ARG A 200 -15.31 18.09 13.48
CA ARG A 200 -13.98 18.03 14.09
C ARG A 200 -14.06 18.50 15.54
N GLU A 201 -14.67 19.65 15.80
CA GLU A 201 -14.76 20.21 17.15
C GLU A 201 -15.44 19.25 18.13
N GLU A 202 -16.52 18.58 17.69
CA GLU A 202 -17.18 17.55 18.47
C GLU A 202 -16.23 16.42 18.86
N LEU A 203 -15.45 15.89 17.92
CA LEU A 203 -14.48 14.82 18.18
C LEU A 203 -13.36 15.28 19.11
N MET A 204 -12.84 16.48 18.89
CA MET A 204 -11.71 17.02 19.65
C MET A 204 -12.08 17.30 21.11
N THR A 205 -13.32 17.74 21.37
CA THR A 205 -13.80 18.12 22.70
C THR A 205 -14.57 16.98 23.38
N LYS A 206 -15.73 16.57 22.86
CA LYS A 206 -16.62 15.61 23.52
C LYS A 206 -16.06 14.20 23.62
N TYR A 207 -15.18 13.84 22.69
CA TYR A 207 -14.54 12.53 22.63
C TYR A 207 -13.05 12.59 22.97
N ASN A 208 -12.61 13.66 23.65
CA ASN A 208 -11.24 13.86 24.13
C ASN A 208 -10.14 13.80 23.06
N GLY A 209 -10.46 14.08 21.79
CA GLY A 209 -9.48 14.07 20.71
C GLY A 209 -8.28 15.00 20.96
N ASN A 210 -8.46 16.15 21.66
CA ASN A 210 -7.35 17.05 22.00
C ASN A 210 -6.25 16.32 22.79
N ALA A 211 -6.63 15.61 23.86
CA ALA A 211 -5.69 14.86 24.69
C ALA A 211 -4.99 13.74 23.92
N LEU A 212 -5.69 13.09 22.97
CA LEU A 212 -5.10 12.09 22.10
C LEU A 212 -4.00 12.68 21.21
N PHE A 213 -4.28 13.81 20.54
CA PHE A 213 -3.32 14.45 19.66
C PHE A 213 -2.13 15.06 20.42
N GLU A 214 -2.34 15.60 21.62
CA GLU A 214 -1.27 16.03 22.51
C GLU A 214 -0.36 14.85 22.89
N ALA A 215 -0.94 13.72 23.32
CA ALA A 215 -0.17 12.53 23.66
C ALA A 215 0.61 11.95 22.46
N TYR A 216 0.05 12.02 21.25
CA TYR A 216 0.77 11.64 20.03
C TYR A 216 1.91 12.61 19.71
N ASN A 217 1.71 13.92 19.88
CA ASN A 217 2.75 14.91 19.67
C ASN A 217 3.94 14.68 20.61
N GLU A 218 3.68 14.38 21.88
CA GLU A 218 4.75 14.07 22.84
C GLU A 218 5.49 12.77 22.51
N GLN A 219 4.81 11.74 21.99
CA GLN A 219 5.47 10.52 21.50
C GLN A 219 6.36 10.77 20.29
N VAL A 220 5.94 11.64 19.37
CA VAL A 220 6.74 12.02 18.18
C VAL A 220 7.98 12.83 18.60
N LYS A 221 7.84 13.76 19.55
CA LYS A 221 8.99 14.49 20.12
C LYS A 221 9.95 13.57 20.86
N ALA A 222 9.43 12.66 21.70
CA ALA A 222 10.25 11.70 22.44
C ALA A 222 11.04 10.76 21.53
N ALA A 223 10.50 10.44 20.36
CA ALA A 223 11.19 9.68 19.32
C ALA A 223 12.21 10.51 18.50
N GLY A 224 12.36 11.81 18.78
CA GLY A 224 13.35 12.69 18.14
C GLY A 224 12.99 13.16 16.73
N LEU A 225 11.71 13.10 16.36
CA LEU A 225 11.26 13.30 14.97
C LEU A 225 10.75 14.72 14.70
N THR A 226 10.44 15.47 15.75
CA THR A 226 10.02 16.87 15.71
C THR A 226 10.62 17.60 16.91
N LYS A 227 10.97 18.88 16.73
CA LYS A 227 11.39 19.77 17.82
C LYS A 227 10.19 20.24 18.64
#